data_AF-A0A3L7AL66-F1
#
_entry.id   AF-A0A3L7AL66-F1
#
_cell.length_a   1.000
_cell.length_b   1.000
_cell.length_c   1.000
_cell.angle_alpha   90.00
_cell.angle_beta   90.00
_cell.angle_gamma   90.00
#
_symmetry.space_group_name_H-M   'P 1'
#
loop_
_entity.id
_entity.type
_entity.pdbx_description
1 polymer ?
#
loop_
_entity_poly.entity_id
_entity_poly.type
_entity_poly.pdbx_seq_one_letter_code
_entity_poly.pdbx_strand_id
1 'polypeptide(L)'
;MLYLPIRIDELGRQFVEVRPHGDGKRALLAFTALDRLATQCGPEQPWIVVQTDRLGEIKEAFLFDVVSFDPVIGAHLRAEGKLR
;
A
#
# COMPACT_ATOMS: atom_id res chain seq x y z
N MET A 1 -6.59 -7.82 -10.46
CA MET A 1 -7.06 -6.97 -9.35
C MET A 1 -5.98 -6.96 -8.30
N LEU A 2 -5.73 -5.81 -7.69
CA LEU A 2 -4.74 -5.61 -6.63
C LEU A 2 -5.40 -4.86 -5.48
N TYR A 3 -5.02 -5.23 -4.27
CA TYR A 3 -5.42 -4.56 -3.04
C TYR A 3 -4.29 -3.65 -2.61
N LEU A 4 -4.55 -2.34 -2.58
CA LEU A 4 -3.57 -1.33 -2.18
C LEU A 4 -3.94 -0.83 -0.79
N PRO A 5 -3.05 -0.93 0.21
CA PRO A 5 -3.30 -0.29 1.49
C PRO A 5 -3.23 1.24 1.30
N ILE A 6 -4.12 1.93 2.00
CA ILE A 6 -4.22 3.39 1.96
C ILE A 6 -4.17 3.98 3.37
N ARG A 7 -3.77 5.25 3.45
CA ARG A 7 -4.04 6.12 4.60
C ARG A 7 -5.13 7.11 4.26
N ILE A 8 -5.91 7.45 5.26
CA ILE A 8 -6.93 8.49 5.19
C ILE A 8 -6.45 9.61 6.12
N ASP A 9 -6.33 10.83 5.61
CA ASP A 9 -5.96 11.98 6.43
C ASP A 9 -7.18 12.58 7.16
N GLU A 10 -6.95 13.63 7.96
CA GLU A 10 -7.99 14.32 8.73
C GLU A 10 -9.10 14.93 7.85
N LEU A 11 -8.80 15.20 6.57
CA LEU A 11 -9.75 15.75 5.59
C LEU A 11 -10.44 14.64 4.77
N GLY A 12 -10.21 13.37 5.09
CA GLY A 12 -10.78 12.23 4.38
C GLY A 12 -10.10 11.91 3.06
N ARG A 13 -8.96 12.54 2.73
CA ARG A 13 -8.22 12.27 1.50
C ARG A 13 -7.48 10.94 1.62
N GLN A 14 -7.51 10.17 0.55
CA GLN A 14 -6.94 8.84 0.48
C GLN A 14 -5.57 8.87 -0.19
N PHE A 15 -4.59 8.23 0.44
CA PHE A 15 -3.22 8.14 -0.03
C PHE A 15 -2.80 6.68 -0.09
N VAL A 16 -2.37 6.20 -1.25
CA VAL A 16 -1.80 4.85 -1.34
C VAL A 16 -0.48 4.77 -0.56
N GLU A 17 -0.22 3.59 -0.03
CA GLU A 17 1.00 3.30 0.72
C GLU A 17 2.21 3.14 -0.20
N VAL A 18 3.01 4.21 -0.26
CA VAL A 18 4.32 4.22 -0.92
C VAL A 18 5.41 4.27 0.15
N ARG A 19 6.36 3.34 0.08
CA ARG A 19 7.44 3.19 1.07
C ARG A 19 8.82 3.33 0.42
N PRO A 20 9.84 3.80 1.16
CA PRO A 20 11.22 3.67 0.72
C PRO A 20 11.53 2.20 0.40
N HIS A 21 12.19 2.00 -0.72
CA HIS A 21 12.69 0.73 -1.21
C HIS A 21 14.17 0.93 -1.54
N GLY A 22 14.98 -0.12 -1.45
CA GLY A 22 16.44 -0.05 -1.62
C GLY A 22 16.87 0.82 -2.81
N ASP A 23 18.09 1.35 -2.73
CA ASP A 23 18.67 2.22 -3.77
C ASP A 23 17.92 3.53 -4.03
N GLY A 24 17.31 4.10 -2.98
CA GLY A 24 16.61 5.39 -3.04
C GLY A 24 15.28 5.35 -3.80
N LYS A 25 14.80 4.16 -4.16
CA LYS A 25 13.52 3.98 -4.86
C LYS A 25 12.34 4.07 -3.89
N ARG A 26 11.17 4.28 -4.45
CA ARG A 26 9.89 4.21 -3.74
C ARG A 26 9.05 3.06 -4.29
N ALA A 27 8.56 2.21 -3.40
CA ALA A 27 7.71 1.08 -3.76
C ALA A 27 6.26 1.37 -3.38
N LEU A 28 5.35 1.24 -4.35
CA LEU A 28 3.93 1.07 -4.08
C LEU A 28 3.72 -0.33 -3.50
N LEU A 29 3.09 -0.43 -2.32
CA LEU A 29 2.68 -1.71 -1.77
C LEU A 29 1.42 -2.19 -2.49
N ALA A 30 1.44 -3.43 -2.99
CA ALA A 30 0.28 -4.05 -3.63
C ALA A 30 0.15 -5.50 -3.20
N PHE A 31 -1.07 -5.93 -2.93
CA PHE A 31 -1.36 -7.31 -2.54
C PHE A 31 -2.26 -7.98 -3.58
N THR A 32 -1.99 -9.26 -3.85
CA THR A 32 -2.78 -10.05 -4.80
C THR A 32 -4.03 -10.66 -4.14
N ALA A 33 -4.08 -10.66 -2.81
CA ALA A 33 -5.20 -11.15 -2.02
C ALA A 33 -5.42 -10.31 -0.74
N LEU A 34 -6.67 -10.18 -0.31
CA LEU A 34 -7.06 -9.34 0.83
C LEU A 34 -6.57 -9.90 2.18
N ASP A 35 -6.56 -11.22 2.35
CA ASP A 35 -6.04 -11.90 3.54
C ASP A 35 -4.53 -11.66 3.73
N ARG A 36 -3.77 -11.61 2.63
CA ARG A 36 -2.34 -11.24 2.65
C ARG A 36 -2.14 -9.79 3.09
N LEU A 37 -2.96 -8.86 2.58
CA LEU A 37 -2.94 -7.47 3.03
C LEU A 37 -3.24 -7.38 4.52
N ALA A 38 -4.31 -8.01 5.00
CA ALA A 38 -4.66 -8.00 6.42
C ALA A 38 -3.56 -8.62 7.30
N THR A 39 -2.92 -9.70 6.83
CA THR A 39 -1.81 -10.34 7.54
C THR A 39 -0.57 -9.44 7.64
N GLN A 40 -0.22 -8.74 6.55
CA GLN A 40 1.01 -7.94 6.48
C GLN A 40 0.83 -6.52 7.00
N CYS A 41 -0.30 -5.87 6.75
CA CYS A 41 -0.57 -4.50 7.14
C CYS A 41 -1.36 -4.39 8.45
N GLY A 42 -2.08 -5.45 8.82
CA GLY A 42 -2.94 -5.52 10.00
C GLY A 42 -4.43 -5.48 9.64
N PRO A 43 -5.32 -5.96 10.53
CA PRO A 43 -6.75 -6.12 10.25
C PRO A 43 -7.52 -4.79 10.12
N GLU A 44 -7.01 -3.71 10.72
CA GLU A 44 -7.62 -2.38 10.69
C GLU A 44 -7.10 -1.51 9.55
N GLN A 45 -6.25 -2.08 8.68
CA GLN A 45 -5.67 -1.35 7.55
C GLN A 45 -6.75 -0.96 6.54
N PRO A 46 -6.94 0.34 6.25
CA PRO A 46 -7.78 0.76 5.13
C PRO A 46 -7.14 0.35 3.79
N TRP A 47 -7.95 0.00 2.81
CA TRP A 47 -7.49 -0.44 1.48
C TRP A 47 -8.48 -0.09 0.36
N ILE A 48 -7.98 -0.08 -0.87
CA ILE A 48 -8.79 -0.02 -2.10
C ILE A 48 -8.47 -1.21 -3.00
N VAL A 49 -9.38 -1.51 -3.93
CA VAL A 49 -9.13 -2.47 -5.02
C VAL A 49 -8.93 -1.74 -6.34
N VAL A 50 -7.90 -2.13 -7.08
CA VAL A 50 -7.52 -1.48 -8.34
C VAL A 50 -7.27 -2.55 -9.40
N GLN A 51 -7.66 -2.28 -10.65
CA GLN A 51 -7.27 -3.12 -11.78
C GLN A 51 -5.81 -2.84 -12.14
N THR A 52 -5.05 -3.88 -12.50
CA THR A 52 -3.60 -3.76 -12.72
C THR A 52 -3.26 -2.79 -13.84
N ASP A 53 -4.10 -2.70 -14.88
CA ASP A 53 -3.99 -1.75 -15.99
C ASP A 53 -4.18 -0.28 -15.56
N ARG A 54 -4.85 -0.02 -14.44
CA ARG A 54 -5.04 1.33 -13.85
C ARG A 54 -3.91 1.78 -12.95
N LEU A 55 -2.84 1.00 -12.78
CA LEU A 55 -1.67 1.42 -12.00
C LEU A 55 -0.96 2.65 -12.61
N GLY A 56 -1.12 2.90 -13.91
CA GLY A 56 -0.64 4.12 -14.57
C GLY A 56 -1.23 5.38 -13.97
N GLU A 57 -2.55 5.40 -13.73
CA GLU A 57 -3.25 6.54 -13.10
C GLU A 57 -2.72 6.79 -11.67
N ILE A 58 -2.42 5.73 -10.93
CA ILE A 58 -1.86 5.86 -9.57
C ILE A 58 -0.43 6.40 -9.61
N LYS A 59 0.37 6.00 -10.60
CA LYS A 59 1.74 6.49 -10.80
C LYS A 59 1.77 8.00 -11.02
N GLU A 60 0.81 8.52 -11.77
CA GLU A 60 0.67 9.96 -12.04
C GLU A 60 0.38 10.77 -10.76
N ALA A 61 -0.41 10.20 -9.84
CA ALA A 61 -0.82 10.88 -8.60
C ALA A 61 0.16 10.68 -7.42
N PHE A 62 0.71 9.47 -7.25
CA PHE A 62 1.48 9.08 -6.07
C PHE A 62 2.83 8.51 -6.49
N LEU A 63 3.72 9.39 -6.92
CA LEU A 63 5.05 9.04 -7.46
C LEU A 63 5.71 7.86 -6.72
N PHE A 64 5.78 6.70 -7.38
CA PHE A 64 6.53 5.51 -6.98
C PHE A 64 7.42 5.08 -8.13
N ASP A 65 8.43 4.23 -7.90
CA ASP A 65 9.35 3.74 -8.92
C ASP A 65 9.07 2.30 -9.30
N VAL A 66 8.71 1.49 -8.30
CA VAL A 66 8.45 0.05 -8.41
C VAL A 66 7.15 -0.33 -7.71
N VAL A 67 6.62 -1.50 -8.03
CA VAL A 67 5.50 -2.11 -7.32
C VAL A 67 6.02 -3.33 -6.57
N SER A 68 5.85 -3.33 -5.25
CA SER A 68 6.18 -4.49 -4.40
C SER A 68 4.92 -5.32 -4.22
N PHE A 69 4.89 -6.49 -4.85
CA PHE A 69 3.79 -7.44 -4.74
C PHE A 69 3.96 -8.35 -3.53
N ASP A 70 2.92 -8.44 -2.70
CA ASP A 70 2.85 -9.24 -1.48
C ASP A 70 4.13 -9.17 -0.61
N PRO A 71 4.65 -7.96 -0.30
CA PRO A 71 5.87 -7.84 0.48
C PRO A 71 5.64 -8.32 1.91
N VAL A 72 6.68 -8.90 2.50
CA VAL A 72 6.71 -9.15 3.95
C VAL A 72 6.95 -7.83 4.67
N ILE A 73 6.01 -7.44 5.52
CA ILE A 73 6.07 -6.18 6.26
C ILE A 73 6.38 -6.46 7.73
N GLY A 74 7.49 -5.87 8.20
CA GLY A 74 7.93 -6.01 9.58
C GLY A 74 6.90 -5.48 10.58
N ALA A 75 6.68 -6.22 11.67
CA ALA A 75 5.67 -5.88 12.67
C ALA A 75 5.86 -4.50 13.32
N HIS A 76 7.10 -4.02 13.40
CA HIS A 76 7.44 -2.70 13.94
C HIS A 76 6.88 -1.53 13.11
N LEU A 77 6.51 -1.78 11.85
CA LEU A 77 5.90 -0.79 10.96
C LEU A 77 4.38 -0.65 11.17
N ARG A 78 3.80 -1.43 12.09
CA ARG A 78 2.38 -1.40 12.41
C ARG A 78 2.11 -0.66 13.74
N ALA A 79 0.97 -0.01 13.83
CA ALA A 79 0.37 0.51 15.06
C ALA A 79 -1.14 0.37 14.95
N GLU A 80 -1.80 0.03 16.08
CA GLU A 80 -3.27 0.01 16.14
C GLU A 80 -3.93 -0.82 15.02
N GLY A 81 -3.30 -1.94 14.64
CA GLY A 81 -3.83 -2.84 13.62
C GLY A 81 -3.67 -2.37 12.16
N LYS A 82 -2.90 -1.31 11.88
CA LYS A 82 -2.61 -0.80 10.53
C LYS A 82 -1.16 -0.33 10.39
N LEU A 83 -0.74 0.06 9.19
CA LEU A 83 0.59 0.63 8.94
C LEU A 83 0.73 2.06 9.52
N ARG A 84 1.95 2.39 9.98
CA ARG A 84 2.35 3.73 10.46
C ARG A 84 2.77 4.65 9.32
#